data_AF-W9B8W9-F1
#
_entry.id   AF-W9B8W9-F1
#
_cell.length_a   1.000
_cell.length_b   1.000
_cell.length_c   1.000
_cell.angle_alpha   90.00
_cell.angle_beta   90.00
_cell.angle_gamma   90.00
#
_symmetry.space_group_name_H-M   'P 1'
#
loop_
_entity.id
_entity.type
_entity.pdbx_description
1 polymer ?
#
loop_
_entity_poly.entity_id
_entity_poly.type
_entity_poly.pdbx_seq_one_letter_code
_entity_poly.pdbx_strand_id
1 'polypeptide(L)'
;MKDGVRAIQFVRFMAKTWGINPHRIALSGPSEGGHLALWNALKGEMAIPDSSDPIEGISTKVIAFVDFNSLLHNLGERSVKGVI
;
A
#
# COMPACT_ATOMS: atom_id res chain seq x y z
N MET A 1 9.35 1.88 5.13
CA MET A 1 8.25 1.67 4.15
C MET A 1 8.72 1.57 2.69
N LYS A 2 10.03 1.61 2.40
CA LYS A 2 10.56 1.36 1.05
C LYS A 2 10.21 -0.03 0.53
N ASP A 3 10.12 -1.01 1.42
CA ASP A 3 9.81 -2.41 1.04
C ASP A 3 8.40 -2.56 0.48
N GLY A 4 7.39 -1.86 1.03
CA GLY A 4 6.03 -1.88 0.51
C GLY A 4 5.93 -1.30 -0.90
N VAL A 5 6.67 -0.22 -1.14
CA VAL A 5 6.81 0.40 -2.48
C VAL A 5 7.45 -0.59 -3.44
N ARG A 6 8.58 -1.18 -3.04
CA ARG A 6 9.29 -2.16 -3.86
C ARG A 6 8.43 -3.38 -4.16
N ALA A 7 7.66 -3.86 -3.19
CA ALA A 7 6.74 -4.98 -3.36
C ALA A 7 5.67 -4.67 -4.42
N ILE A 8 5.04 -3.50 -4.38
CA ILE A 8 4.04 -3.08 -5.39
C ILE A 8 4.67 -3.05 -6.77
N GLN A 9 5.85 -2.44 -6.89
CA GLN A 9 6.56 -2.32 -8.16
C GLN A 9 6.94 -3.70 -8.71
N PHE A 10 7.46 -4.58 -7.86
CA PHE A 10 7.84 -5.93 -8.25
C PHE A 10 6.65 -6.77 -8.69
N VAL A 11 5.55 -6.77 -7.94
CA VAL A 11 4.32 -7.48 -8.31
C VAL A 11 3.80 -6.96 -9.66
N ARG A 12 3.79 -5.64 -9.86
CA ARG A 12 3.37 -5.01 -11.12
C ARG A 12 4.31 -5.37 -12.27
N PHE A 13 5.62 -5.43 -12.03
CA PHE A 13 6.63 -5.86 -13.01
C PHE A 13 6.44 -7.33 -13.43
N MET A 14 6.15 -8.21 -12.46
CA MET A 14 5.91 -9.63 -12.69
C MET A 14 4.52 -9.95 -13.25
N ALA A 15 3.67 -8.93 -13.45
CA ALA A 15 2.26 -9.14 -13.75
C ALA A 15 2.00 -10.00 -14.99
N LYS A 16 2.77 -9.76 -16.06
CA LYS A 16 2.72 -10.56 -17.30
C LYS A 16 3.10 -12.02 -17.05
N THR A 17 4.16 -12.24 -16.28
CA THR A 17 4.69 -13.58 -15.97
C THR A 17 3.70 -14.39 -15.13
N TRP A 18 2.99 -13.74 -14.21
CA TRP A 18 2.05 -14.39 -13.31
C TRP A 18 0.59 -14.37 -13.79
N GLY A 19 0.31 -13.79 -14.96
CA GLY A 19 -1.05 -13.69 -15.50
C GLY A 19 -1.99 -12.82 -14.67
N ILE A 20 -1.48 -11.87 -13.89
CA ILE A 20 -2.28 -10.93 -13.10
C ILE A 20 -2.48 -9.62 -13.86
N ASN A 21 -3.58 -8.92 -13.59
CA ASN A 21 -3.81 -7.60 -14.17
C ASN A 21 -2.98 -6.54 -13.42
N PRO A 22 -1.98 -5.90 -14.06
CA PRO A 22 -1.14 -4.91 -13.38
C PRO A 22 -1.93 -3.70 -12.92
N HIS A 23 -3.08 -3.39 -13.52
CA HIS A 23 -3.92 -2.26 -13.12
C HIS A 23 -4.87 -2.59 -11.96
N ARG A 24 -4.85 -3.82 -11.43
CA ARG A 24 -5.72 -4.24 -10.32
C ARG A 24 -4.94 -4.80 -9.14
N ILE A 25 -4.07 -3.96 -8.58
CA ILE A 25 -3.28 -4.28 -7.38
C ILE A 25 -3.92 -3.57 -6.19
N ALA A 26 -4.19 -4.31 -5.12
CA ALA A 26 -4.73 -3.82 -3.87
C ALA A 26 -3.83 -4.23 -2.69
N LEU A 27 -3.88 -3.47 -1.60
CA LEU A 27 -3.11 -3.75 -0.38
C LEU A 27 -4.05 -4.16 0.74
N SER A 28 -3.62 -5.07 1.59
CA SER A 28 -4.37 -5.40 2.79
C SER A 28 -3.46 -5.85 3.91
N GLY A 29 -3.81 -5.54 5.16
CA GLY A 29 -3.06 -6.04 6.30
C GLY A 29 -3.74 -5.71 7.63
N PRO A 30 -3.49 -6.53 8.67
CA PRO A 30 -4.00 -6.25 9.99
C PRO A 30 -3.06 -5.35 10.81
N SER A 31 -3.58 -4.62 11.80
CA SER A 31 -2.76 -3.89 12.79
C SER A 31 -1.79 -2.89 12.13
N GLU A 32 -0.49 -3.00 12.40
CA GLU A 32 0.57 -2.21 11.73
C GLU A 32 0.65 -2.48 10.22
N GLY A 33 0.24 -3.66 9.77
CA GLY A 33 0.10 -3.98 8.35
C GLY A 33 -0.96 -3.12 7.67
N GLY A 34 -2.02 -2.74 8.39
CA GLY A 34 -3.04 -1.80 7.91
C GLY A 34 -2.49 -0.38 7.76
N HIS A 35 -1.64 0.06 8.70
CA HIS A 35 -0.91 1.33 8.56
C HIS A 35 0.01 1.33 7.36
N LEU A 36 0.78 0.26 7.16
CA LEU A 36 1.66 0.13 6.02
C LEU A 36 0.88 0.13 4.71
N ALA A 37 -0.23 -0.61 4.63
CA ALA A 37 -1.10 -0.61 3.46
C ALA A 37 -1.65 0.79 3.17
N LEU A 38 -2.14 1.49 4.20
CA LEU A 38 -2.65 2.86 4.08
C LEU A 38 -1.56 3.83 3.60
N TRP A 39 -0.39 3.81 4.23
CA TRP A 39 0.69 4.72 3.84
C TRP A 39 1.09 4.48 2.40
N ASN A 40 1.26 3.22 1.99
CA ASN A 40 1.62 2.89 0.60
C ASN A 40 0.53 3.31 -0.40
N ALA A 41 -0.75 3.25 -0.01
CA ALA A 41 -1.86 3.66 -0.86
C ALA A 41 -1.98 5.19 -1.00
N LEU A 42 -1.71 5.95 0.07
CA LEU A 42 -1.99 7.39 0.13
C LEU A 42 -0.79 8.31 -0.09
N LYS A 43 0.44 7.81 0.08
CA LYS A 43 1.67 8.62 -0.04
C LYS A 43 1.93 9.25 -1.42
N GLY A 44 1.20 8.85 -2.45
CA GLY A 44 1.44 9.26 -3.83
C GLY A 44 2.45 8.39 -4.58
N GLU A 45 2.64 8.72 -5.86
CA GLU A 45 3.51 7.99 -6.79
C GLU A 45 4.97 8.07 -6.35
N MET A 46 5.70 6.96 -6.48
CA MET A 46 7.15 6.93 -6.26
C MET A 46 7.92 6.18 -7.34
N ALA A 47 7.32 5.99 -8.52
CA ALA A 47 8.07 5.64 -9.71
C ALA A 47 9.19 6.66 -9.98
N ILE A 48 10.38 6.16 -10.32
CA ILE A 48 11.54 6.94 -10.75
C ILE A 48 11.81 6.58 -12.22
N PRO A 49 11.28 7.36 -13.19
CA PRO A 49 11.30 6.99 -14.61
C PRO A 49 12.69 6.75 -15.19
N ASP A 50 13.70 7.47 -14.69
CA ASP A 50 15.08 7.41 -15.18
C ASP A 50 16.01 6.53 -14.32
N SER A 51 15.44 5.65 -13.50
CA SER A 51 16.24 4.72 -12.70
C SER A 51 16.93 3.68 -13.58
N SER A 52 18.17 3.33 -13.23
CA SER A 52 18.88 2.20 -13.81
C SER A 52 18.27 0.86 -13.40
N ASP A 53 17.48 0.83 -12.32
CA ASP A 53 16.69 -0.33 -11.93
C ASP A 53 15.32 -0.30 -12.64
N PRO A 54 15.03 -1.26 -13.52
CA PRO A 54 13.78 -1.29 -14.29
C PRO A 54 12.52 -1.42 -13.43
N ILE A 55 12.65 -1.86 -12.16
CA ILE A 55 11.52 -1.97 -11.23
C ILE A 55 11.23 -0.61 -10.57
N GLU A 56 12.21 0.25 -10.35
CA GLU A 56 11.98 1.54 -9.69
C GLU A 56 11.16 2.51 -10.56
N GLY A 57 11.20 2.37 -11.88
CA GLY A 57 10.35 3.13 -12.81
C GLY A 57 8.89 2.69 -12.83
N ILE A 58 8.55 1.59 -12.14
CA ILE A 58 7.19 1.04 -12.15
C ILE A 58 6.28 1.81 -11.19
N SER A 59 5.04 2.06 -11.62
CA SER A 59 4.05 2.79 -10.81
C SER A 59 3.72 2.08 -9.50
N THR A 60 3.63 2.87 -8.43
CA THR A 60 3.29 2.42 -7.08
C THR A 60 1.80 2.58 -6.76
N LYS A 61 0.97 2.99 -7.73
CA LYS A 61 -0.47 3.17 -7.51
C LYS A 61 -1.16 1.85 -7.23
N VAL A 62 -2.17 1.89 -6.36
CA VAL A 62 -3.02 0.75 -6.03
C VAL A 62 -4.47 1.19 -6.17
N ILE A 63 -5.37 0.25 -6.50
CA ILE A 63 -6.79 0.56 -6.75
C ILE A 63 -7.62 0.57 -5.47
N ALA A 64 -7.13 -0.08 -4.43
CA ALA A 64 -7.81 -0.20 -3.15
C ALA A 64 -6.80 -0.56 -2.07
N PHE A 65 -7.17 -0.24 -0.83
CA PHE A 65 -6.55 -0.82 0.35
C PHE A 65 -7.65 -1.30 1.30
N VAL A 66 -7.37 -2.34 2.07
CA VAL A 66 -8.27 -2.86 3.09
C VAL A 66 -7.51 -2.94 4.40
N ASP A 67 -7.98 -2.19 5.39
CA ASP A 67 -7.41 -2.15 6.73
C ASP A 67 -8.22 -3.07 7.67
N PHE A 68 -7.53 -4.00 8.33
CA PHE A 68 -8.11 -4.87 9.34
C PHE A 68 -7.58 -4.50 10.74
N ASN A 69 -8.39 -3.90 11.60
CA ASN A 69 -8.01 -3.65 13.00
C ASN A 69 -6.67 -2.89 13.19
N SER A 70 -6.30 -1.95 12.31
CA SER A 70 -5.12 -1.11 12.58
C SER A 70 -5.30 -0.18 13.80
N LEU A 71 -4.19 0.34 14.31
CA LEU A 71 -4.23 1.38 15.35
C LEU A 71 -5.00 2.64 14.89
N LEU A 72 -5.17 2.91 13.58
CA LEU A 72 -5.96 4.05 13.09
C LEU A 72 -7.44 3.80 13.28
N HIS A 73 -7.88 2.55 13.13
CA HIS A 73 -9.24 2.14 13.50
C HIS A 73 -9.50 2.41 14.99
N ASN A 74 -8.50 2.20 15.85
CA ASN A 74 -8.60 2.42 17.30
C ASN A 74 -8.43 3.89 17.73
N LEU A 75 -7.91 4.77 16.88
CA LEU A 75 -7.80 6.21 17.18
C LEU A 75 -9.14 6.95 17.02
N GLY A 76 -10.10 6.36 16.28
CA GLY A 76 -11.47 6.87 16.22
C GLY A 76 -12.30 6.63 17.50
N GLU A 77 -11.97 5.59 18.27
CA GLU A 77 -12.70 5.24 19.50
C GLU A 77 -12.00 5.67 20.80
N ARG A 78 -10.72 6.04 20.76
CA ARG A 78 -9.96 6.46 21.95
C ARG A 78 -10.04 7.95 22.31
N SER A 79 -11.00 8.71 21.75
CA SER A 79 -11.17 10.14 22.07
C SER A 79 -12.56 10.57 22.55
N VAL A 80 -13.55 9.69 22.72
CA VAL A 80 -14.84 10.11 23.31
C VAL A 80 -15.42 9.00 24.19
N LYS A 81 -15.11 9.04 25.48
CA LYS A 81 -16.08 8.82 26.58
C LYS A 81 -15.56 9.50 27.85
N GLY A 82 -15.75 10.82 27.88
CA GLY A 82 -16.23 11.44 29.11
C GLY A 82 -17.71 11.09 29.27
N VAL A 83 -18.07 10.70 30.50
CA VAL A 83 -19.41 10.76 31.12
C VAL A 83 -20.59 10.22 30.30
N ILE A 84 -21.03 9.00 30.61
CA ILE A 84 -22.22 8.77 31.47
C ILE A 84 -21.90 7.59 32.38
#